data_AF-A0A5P9D119-F1
#
_entry.id   AF-A0A5P9D119-F1
#
_cell.length_a   1.000
_cell.length_b   1.000
_cell.length_c   1.000
_cell.angle_alpha   90.00
_cell.angle_beta   90.00
_cell.angle_gamma   90.00
#
_symmetry.space_group_name_H-M   'P 1'
#
loop_
_entity.id
_entity.type
_entity.pdbx_description
1 polymer ?
#
loop_
_entity_poly.entity_id
_entity_poly.type
_entity_poly.pdbx_seq_one_letter_code
_entity_poly.pdbx_strand_id
1 'polypeptide(L)' 'MAKTNPFKFIQEVRAETSKVTWPTRRETAVTTAMVFVMVMIASIFFLIADQLMSLGIGFLLGVGG' A
#
# COMPACT_ATOMS: atom_id res chain seq x y z
N MET A 1 -12.35 -19.84 35.65
CA MET A 1 -12.41 -18.76 34.65
C MET A 1 -11.51 -17.61 35.09
N ALA A 2 -10.67 -17.15 34.16
CA ALA A 2 -9.93 -15.89 34.17
C ALA A 2 -9.36 -15.37 35.52
N LYS A 3 -8.19 -15.89 35.91
CA LYS A 3 -7.20 -15.02 36.54
C LYS A 3 -6.26 -14.58 35.42
N THR A 4 -6.58 -13.49 34.74
CA THR A 4 -5.61 -12.79 33.90
C THR A 4 -4.55 -12.25 34.84
N ASN A 5 -3.62 -13.13 35.24
CA ASN A 5 -2.53 -12.75 36.11
C ASN A 5 -1.65 -11.81 35.28
N PRO A 6 -1.60 -10.51 35.58
CA PRO A 6 -0.88 -9.53 34.75
C PRO A 6 0.61 -9.90 34.59
N PHE A 7 1.15 -10.66 35.54
CA PHE A 7 2.51 -11.21 35.47
C PHE A 7 2.70 -12.25 34.34
N LYS A 8 1.70 -13.11 34.10
CA LYS A 8 1.72 -14.07 32.98
C LYS A 8 1.58 -13.35 31.64
N PHE A 9 0.71 -12.35 31.58
CA PHE A 9 0.49 -11.55 30.37
C PHE A 9 1.77 -10.84 29.90
N ILE A 10 2.55 -10.26 30.82
CA ILE A 10 3.86 -9.65 30.47
C ILE A 10 4.86 -10.70 29.94
N GLN A 11 4.87 -11.91 30.50
CA GLN A 11 5.72 -13.00 30.01
C GLN A 11 5.31 -13.45 28.60
N GLU A 12 4.00 -13.58 28.34
CA GLU A 12 3.45 -13.91 27.03
C GLU A 12 3.75 -12.81 26.00
N VAL A 13 3.56 -11.53 26.35
CA VAL A 13 3.91 -10.38 25.48
C VAL A 13 5.40 -10.35 25.15
N ARG A 14 6.29 -10.61 26.12
CA ARG A 14 7.74 -10.68 25.88
C ARG A 14 8.09 -11.83 24.93
N ALA A 15 7.45 -12.99 25.10
CA ALA A 15 7.63 -14.13 24.20
C ALA A 15 7.16 -13.81 22.77
N GLU A 16 6.01 -13.16 22.61
CA GLU A 16 5.47 -12.78 21.30
C GLU A 16 6.27 -11.64 20.64
N THR A 17 6.77 -10.69 21.44
CA THR A 17 7.64 -9.60 20.96
C THR A 17 8.95 -10.14 20.40
N SER A 18 9.48 -11.25 20.95
CA SER A 18 10.69 -11.89 20.42
C SER A 18 10.52 -12.53 19.04
N LYS A 19 9.28 -12.77 18.61
CA LYS A 19 8.95 -13.28 17.27
C LYS A 19 8.87 -12.16 16.23
N VAL A 20 8.87 -10.90 16.66
CA VAL A 20 8.87 -9.74 15.76
C VAL A 20 10.26 -9.56 15.17
N THR A 21 10.47 -10.14 13.99
CA THR A 21 11.69 -9.91 13.21
C THR A 21 11.53 -8.61 12.45
N TRP A 22 12.24 -7.56 12.89
CA TRP A 22 12.26 -6.30 12.16
C TRP A 22 13.03 -6.49 10.84
N PRO A 23 12.44 -6.07 9.71
CA PRO A 23 13.07 -6.20 8.41
C PRO A 23 14.35 -5.38 8.35
N THR A 24 15.33 -5.89 7.62
CA THR A 24 16.57 -5.15 7.39
C THR A 24 16.33 -3.98 6.45
N ARG A 25 17.13 -2.91 6.53
CA ARG A 25 17.01 -1.73 5.64
C ARG A 25 17.00 -2.10 4.15
N ARG A 26 17.68 -3.22 3.79
CA ARG A 26 17.71 -3.75 2.43
C ARG A 26 16.37 -4.36 2.03
N GLU A 27 15.75 -5.16 2.88
CA GLU A 27 14.42 -5.73 2.64
C GLU A 27 13.35 -4.65 2.48
N THR A 28 13.37 -3.62 3.36
CA THR A 28 12.46 -2.48 3.24
C THR A 28 12.64 -1.72 1.93
N ALA A 29 13.88 -1.54 1.47
CA ALA A 29 14.15 -0.88 0.20
C ALA A 29 13.64 -1.69 -1.00
N VAL A 30 13.82 -3.01 -0.98
CA VAL A 30 13.35 -3.91 -2.05
C VAL A 30 11.83 -3.92 -2.12
N THR A 31 11.13 -4.08 -0.99
CA THR A 31 9.66 -4.07 -0.97
C THR A 31 9.10 -2.71 -1.40
N THR A 32 9.73 -1.61 -1.00
CA THR A 32 9.35 -0.26 -1.45
C THR A 32 9.55 -0.10 -2.96
N ALA A 33 10.66 -0.58 -3.52
CA ALA A 33 10.94 -0.52 -4.95
C ALA A 33 9.90 -1.30 -5.77
N MET A 34 9.48 -2.47 -5.31
CA MET A 34 8.43 -3.26 -5.97
C MET A 34 7.10 -2.50 -6.03
N VAL A 35 6.70 -1.84 -4.93
CA VAL A 35 5.49 -0.99 -4.90
C VAL A 35 5.65 0.21 -5.84
N PHE A 36 6.83 0.82 -5.87
CA PHE A 36 7.11 1.97 -6.75
C PHE A 36 6.91 1.63 -8.23
N VAL A 37 7.37 0.45 -8.66
CA VAL A 37 7.18 -0.04 -10.04
C VAL A 37 5.70 -0.20 -10.36
N MET A 38 4.92 -0.82 -9.46
CA MET A 38 3.47 -0.99 -9.65
C MET A 38 2.76 0.37 -9.77
N VAL A 39 3.11 1.32 -8.90
CA VAL A 39 2.52 2.68 -8.93
C VAL A 39 2.90 3.43 -10.20
N MET A 40 4.13 3.28 -10.69
CA MET A 40 4.57 3.88 -11.95
C MET A 40 3.79 3.35 -13.15
N ILE A 41 3.50 2.04 -13.19
CA ILE A 41 2.69 1.45 -14.25
C ILE A 41 1.24 1.97 -14.15
N ALA A 42 0.67 1.98 -12.95
CA ALA A 42 -0.69 2.47 -12.73
C ALA A 42 -0.84 3.95 -13.09
N SER A 43 0.15 4.80 -12.77
CA SER A 43 0.11 6.23 -13.10
C SER A 43 0.17 6.48 -14.61
N ILE A 44 0.97 5.72 -15.35
CA ILE A 44 1.00 5.79 -16.82
C ILE A 44 -0.36 5.37 -17.39
N PHE A 45 -0.96 4.29 -16.88
CA PHE A 45 -2.28 3.86 -17.30
C PHE A 45 -3.34 4.95 -17.07
N PHE A 46 -3.39 5.53 -15.87
CA PHE A 46 -4.33 6.62 -15.58
C PHE A 46 -4.09 7.84 -16.46
N LEU A 47 -2.84 8.23 -16.70
CA LEU A 47 -2.51 9.35 -17.56
C LEU A 47 -3.02 9.17 -19.00
N ILE A 48 -2.96 7.94 -19.54
CA ILE A 48 -3.55 7.62 -20.86
C ILE A 48 -5.08 7.67 -20.80
N ALA A 49 -5.68 7.10 -19.75
CA ALA A 49 -7.13 7.09 -19.57
C ALA A 49 -7.69 8.52 -19.46
N ASP A 50 -7.01 9.40 -18.71
CA ASP A 50 -7.38 10.80 -18.53
C ASP A 50 -7.32 11.57 -19.87
N GLN A 51 -6.31 11.31 -20.70
CA GLN A 51 -6.21 11.89 -22.04
C GLN A 51 -7.34 11.40 -22.95
N LEU A 52 -7.64 10.11 -22.94
CA LEU A 52 -8.75 9.55 -23.71
C LEU A 52 -10.09 10.13 -23.26
N MET A 53 -10.30 10.27 -21.94
CA MET A 53 -11.49 10.92 -21.40
C MET A 53 -11.56 12.38 -21.80
N SER A 54 -10.46 13.14 -21.72
CA SER A 54 -10.42 14.54 -22.12
C SER A 54 -10.76 14.73 -23.60
N LEU A 55 -10.24 13.86 -24.48
CA LEU A 55 -10.56 13.90 -25.91
C LEU A 55 -12.00 13.50 -26.19
N GLY A 56 -12.50 12.45 -25.51
CA GLY A 56 -13.88 11.99 -25.65
C GLY A 56 -14.89 13.03 -25.17
N ILE A 57 -14.65 13.64 -24.00
CA ILE A 57 -15.48 14.72 -23.45
C ILE A 57 -15.38 15.96 -24.34
N GLY A 58 -14.19 16.32 -24.82
CA GLY A 58 -13.99 17.43 -25.75
C GLY A 58 -14.75 17.23 -27.06
N PHE A 59 -14.78 16.01 -27.60
CA PHE A 59 -15.57 15.68 -28.78
C PHE A 59 -17.08 15.76 -28.51
N LEU A 60 -17.55 15.23 -27.36
CA LEU A 60 -18.97 15.28 -26.99
C LEU A 60 -19.47 16.72 -26.73
N LEU A 61 -18.67 17.55 -26.06
CA LEU A 61 -19.00 18.95 -25.80
C LEU A 61 -18.83 19.83 -27.05
N GLY A 62 -17.85 19.55 -27.89
CA GLY A 62 -17.64 20.22 -29.18
C GLY A 62 -18.69 19.87 -30.25
N VAL A 63 -19.36 18.72 -30.11
CA VAL A 63 -20.52 18.33 -30.93
C VAL A 63 -21.84 18.91 -30.37
N GLY A 64 -21.87 19.34 -29.11
CA GLY A 64 -23.03 19.92 -28.44
C GLY A 64 -23.07 21.45 -28.39
N GLY A 65 -22.02 22.13 -28.88
CA GLY A 65 -21.93 23.59 -29.00
C GLY A 65 -22.23 24.09 -30.40
#